data_AF-A0A0G1F2P2-F1
#
_entry.id   AF-A0A0G1F2P2-F1
#
_cell.length_a   1.000
_cell.length_b   1.000
_cell.length_c   1.000
_cell.angle_alpha   90.00
_cell.angle_beta   90.00
_cell.angle_gamma   90.00
#
_symmetry.space_group_name_H-M   'P 1'
#
loop_
_entity.id
_entity.type
_entity.pdbx_description
1 polymer ?
#
loop_
_entity_poly.entity_id
_entity_poly.type
_entity_poly.pdbx_seq_one_letter_code
_entity_poly.pdbx_strand_id
1 'polypeptide(L)'
;MSKQILADLIKEKLGIADLSVEEQEKILLRLEEQILRRATLDILESLPAGEKAELEAIISASDDETIVRFLREKLGVNLDEVMTKTANEHLADLTNSD
;
A
#
# COMPACT_ATOMS: atom_id res chain seq x y z
N MET A 1 3.37 9.29 1.51
CA MET A 1 3.83 9.03 0.14
C MET A 1 2.76 9.60 -0.76
N SER A 2 3.11 10.54 -1.62
CA SER A 2 2.14 11.10 -2.55
C SER A 2 1.80 10.05 -3.60
N LYS A 3 0.55 10.06 -4.08
CA LYS A 3 0.08 9.21 -5.19
C LYS A 3 1.04 9.28 -6.40
N GLN A 4 1.65 10.43 -6.63
CA GLN A 4 2.62 10.64 -7.69
C GLN A 4 3.88 9.79 -7.53
N ILE A 5 4.44 9.65 -6.32
CA ILE A 5 5.65 8.86 -6.07
C ILE A 5 5.41 7.38 -6.36
N LEU A 6 4.24 6.85 -5.97
CA LEU A 6 3.87 5.47 -6.27
C LEU A 6 3.69 5.24 -7.77
N ALA A 7 3.03 6.19 -8.45
CA ALA A 7 2.85 6.13 -9.89
C ALA A 7 4.19 6.15 -10.65
N ASP A 8 5.12 7.02 -10.24
CA ASP A 8 6.45 7.11 -10.85
C ASP A 8 7.25 5.82 -10.63
N LEU A 9 7.20 5.25 -9.42
CA LEU A 9 7.84 3.97 -9.10
C LEU A 9 7.31 2.83 -9.97
N ILE A 10 5.98 2.72 -10.12
CA ILE A 10 5.35 1.69 -10.95
C ILE A 10 5.76 1.86 -12.42
N LYS A 11 5.74 3.10 -12.94
CA LYS A 11 6.12 3.40 -14.33
C LYS A 11 7.56 3.02 -14.63
N GLU A 12 8.48 3.35 -13.73
CA GLU A 12 9.90 3.03 -13.85
C GLU A 12 10.11 1.51 -13.82
N LYS A 13 9.53 0.82 -12.83
CA LYS A 13 9.75 -0.62 -12.62
C LYS A 13 9.15 -1.51 -13.71
N LEU A 14 8.01 -1.11 -14.28
CA LEU A 14 7.33 -1.88 -15.32
C LEU A 14 7.66 -1.44 -16.74
N GLY A 15 8.44 -0.37 -16.92
CA GLY A 15 8.79 0.14 -18.24
C GLY A 15 7.58 0.58 -19.08
N ILE A 16 6.49 1.02 -18.44
CA ILE A 16 5.22 1.34 -19.11
C ILE A 16 5.12 2.81 -19.57
N ALA A 17 6.22 3.56 -19.50
CA ALA A 17 6.24 4.99 -19.84
C ALA A 17 5.83 5.27 -21.31
N ASP A 18 6.05 4.30 -22.19
CA ASP A 18 5.73 4.39 -23.62
C ASP A 18 4.28 4.02 -23.96
N LEU A 19 3.50 3.51 -23.00
CA LEU A 19 2.07 3.25 -23.19
C LEU A 19 1.28 4.55 -23.25
N SER A 20 0.06 4.51 -23.81
CA SER A 20 -0.84 5.66 -23.74
C SER A 20 -1.20 6.00 -22.29
N VAL A 21 -1.54 7.27 -22.04
CA VAL A 21 -1.92 7.72 -20.69
C VAL A 21 -3.08 6.88 -20.13
N GLU A 22 -4.07 6.55 -20.96
CA GLU A 22 -5.21 5.73 -20.55
C GLU A 22 -4.81 4.31 -20.15
N GLU A 23 -3.84 3.70 -20.86
CA GLU A 23 -3.32 2.37 -20.51
C GLU A 23 -2.47 2.43 -19.24
N GLN A 24 -1.64 3.46 -19.08
CA GLN A 24 -0.89 3.70 -17.85
C GLN A 24 -1.84 3.83 -16.65
N GLU A 25 -2.91 4.62 -16.76
CA GLU A 25 -3.89 4.80 -15.70
C GLU A 25 -4.60 3.50 -15.32
N LYS A 26 -4.97 2.66 -16.30
CA LYS A 26 -5.59 1.35 -16.03
C LYS A 26 -4.64 0.41 -15.27
N ILE A 27 -3.37 0.40 -15.65
CA ILE A 27 -2.34 -0.41 -14.98
C ILE A 27 -2.09 0.11 -13.57
N LEU A 28 -1.93 1.43 -13.42
CA LEU A 28 -1.71 2.09 -12.14
C LEU A 28 -2.86 1.80 -11.18
N LEU A 29 -4.12 1.96 -11.59
CA LEU A 29 -5.27 1.69 -10.71
C LEU A 29 -5.28 0.25 -10.18
N ARG A 30 -4.98 -0.73 -11.04
CA ARG A 30 -4.95 -2.14 -10.63
C ARG A 30 -3.81 -2.43 -9.65
N LEU A 31 -2.64 -1.86 -9.90
CA LEU A 31 -1.47 -2.07 -9.04
C LEU A 31 -1.57 -1.31 -7.74
N GLU A 32 -2.10 -0.09 -7.75
CA GLU A 32 -2.40 0.69 -6.54
C GLU A 32 -3.33 -0.12 -5.61
N GLU A 33 -4.38 -0.74 -6.12
CA GLU A 33 -5.28 -1.58 -5.31
C GLU A 33 -4.56 -2.81 -4.74
N GLN A 34 -3.77 -3.50 -5.56
CA GLN A 34 -3.02 -4.69 -5.12
C GLN A 34 -1.99 -4.36 -4.03
N ILE A 35 -1.22 -3.28 -4.23
CA ILE A 35 -0.21 -2.81 -3.28
C ILE A 35 -0.88 -2.39 -1.97
N LEU A 36 -1.98 -1.63 -2.05
CA LEU A 36 -2.72 -1.20 -0.85
C LEU A 36 -3.27 -2.40 -0.07
N ARG A 37 -3.82 -3.39 -0.77
CA ARG A 37 -4.34 -4.62 -0.16
C ARG A 37 -3.23 -5.38 0.55
N ARG A 38 -2.07 -5.55 -0.10
CA ARG A 38 -0.93 -6.26 0.48
C ARG A 38 -0.35 -5.50 1.67
N ALA A 39 -0.21 -4.18 1.57
CA ALA A 39 0.25 -3.34 2.68
C ALA A 39 -0.69 -3.41 3.89
N THR A 40 -2.00 -3.45 3.64
CA THR A 40 -3.00 -3.66 4.70
C THR A 40 -2.81 -5.00 5.39
N LEU A 41 -2.60 -6.07 4.62
CA LEU A 41 -2.35 -7.41 5.18
C LEU A 41 -1.04 -7.45 5.97
N ASP A 42 0.05 -6.88 5.43
CA ASP A 42 1.35 -6.83 6.10
C ASP A 42 1.26 -6.13 7.46
N ILE A 43 0.51 -5.01 7.52
CA ILE A 43 0.20 -4.33 8.79
C ILE A 43 -0.54 -5.28 9.71
N LEU A 44 -1.68 -5.84 9.28
CA LEU A 44 -2.51 -6.70 10.13
C LEU A 44 -1.80 -7.96 10.64
N GLU A 45 -0.90 -8.54 9.85
CA GLU A 45 -0.11 -9.70 10.22
C GLU A 45 1.03 -9.35 11.19
N SER A 46 1.57 -8.13 11.10
CA SER A 46 2.60 -7.65 12.01
C SER A 46 2.07 -7.29 13.41
N LEU A 47 0.76 -7.11 13.55
CA LEU A 47 0.16 -6.67 14.82
C LEU A 47 -0.02 -7.83 15.82
N PRO A 48 0.28 -7.58 17.11
CA PRO A 48 -0.12 -8.47 18.19
C PRO A 48 -1.64 -8.65 18.22
N ALA A 49 -2.11 -9.83 18.64
CA ALA A 49 -3.54 -10.16 18.65
C ALA A 49 -4.42 -9.15 19.43
N GLY A 50 -3.89 -8.56 20.51
CA GLY A 50 -4.60 -7.53 21.28
C GLY A 50 -4.79 -6.22 20.51
N GLU A 51 -3.75 -5.76 19.81
CA GLU A 51 -3.79 -4.54 18.99
C GLU A 51 -4.63 -4.73 17.71
N LYS A 52 -4.63 -5.96 17.16
CA LYS A 52 -5.48 -6.31 16.01
C LYS A 52 -6.96 -6.18 16.33
N ALA A 53 -7.40 -6.69 17.47
CA ALA A 53 -8.81 -6.58 17.90
C ALA A 53 -9.23 -5.12 18.11
N GLU A 54 -8.32 -4.28 18.62
CA GLU A 54 -8.57 -2.85 18.80
C GLU A 54 -8.64 -2.11 17.46
N LEU A 55 -7.73 -2.43 16.52
CA LEU A 55 -7.78 -1.90 15.17
C LEU A 55 -9.09 -2.27 14.45
N GLU A 56 -9.54 -3.52 14.55
CA GLU A 56 -10.81 -3.98 13.96
C GLU A 56 -12.03 -3.22 14.53
N ALA A 57 -12.02 -2.93 15.83
CA ALA A 57 -13.05 -2.10 16.47
C ALA A 57 -13.01 -0.65 15.98
N ILE A 58 -11.81 -0.08 15.78
CA ILE A 58 -11.64 1.28 15.28
C ILE A 58 -12.11 1.40 13.83
N ILE A 59 -11.70 0.46 12.96
CA ILE A 59 -12.11 0.42 11.54
C ILE A 59 -13.63 0.36 11.41
N SER A 60 -14.31 -0.37 12.30
CA SER A 60 -15.76 -0.54 12.24
C SER A 60 -16.55 0.70 12.72
N ALA A 61 -15.92 1.62 13.44
CA ALA A 61 -16.61 2.67 14.19
C ALA A 61 -16.11 4.10 13.90
N SER A 62 -14.99 4.25 13.21
CA SER A 62 -14.28 5.53 13.08
C SER A 62 -14.01 5.89 11.62
N ASP A 63 -13.71 7.17 11.40
CA ASP A 63 -13.25 7.70 10.11
C ASP A 63 -11.79 7.34 9.79
N ASP A 64 -11.41 7.57 8.53
CA ASP A 64 -10.06 7.33 8.00
C ASP A 64 -8.96 8.05 8.79
N GLU A 65 -9.23 9.27 9.29
CA GLU A 65 -8.26 10.06 10.04
C GLU A 65 -7.93 9.38 11.38
N THR A 66 -8.95 8.84 12.05
CA THR A 66 -8.80 8.12 13.32
C THR A 66 -8.05 6.82 13.14
N ILE A 67 -8.31 6.08 12.04
CA ILE A 67 -7.57 4.87 11.69
C ILE A 67 -6.09 5.20 11.45
N VAL A 68 -5.80 6.22 10.64
CA VAL A 68 -4.43 6.66 10.34
C VAL A 68 -3.70 7.11 11.61
N ARG A 69 -4.38 7.84 12.50
CA ARG A 69 -3.81 8.27 13.77
C ARG A 69 -3.47 7.09 14.67
N PHE A 70 -4.36 6.10 14.77
CA PHE A 70 -4.09 4.89 15.57
C PHE A 70 -2.88 4.12 15.04
N LEU A 71 -2.84 3.87 13.73
CA LEU A 71 -1.72 3.19 13.07
C LEU A 71 -0.41 3.95 13.30
N ARG A 72 -0.40 5.27 13.16
CA ARG A 72 0.83 6.08 13.28
C ARG A 72 1.28 6.30 14.71
N GLU A 73 0.38 6.75 15.58
CA GLU A 73 0.73 7.25 16.92
C GLU A 73 0.80 6.15 17.96
N LYS A 74 -0.11 5.17 17.88
CA LYS A 74 -0.16 4.06 18.85
C LYS A 74 0.69 2.88 18.41
N LEU A 75 0.58 2.49 17.15
CA LEU A 75 1.31 1.33 16.63
C LEU A 75 2.68 1.70 16.04
N GLY A 76 2.99 2.99 15.92
CA GLY A 76 4.26 3.45 15.34
C GLY A 76 4.43 3.09 13.87
N VAL A 77 3.35 2.77 13.16
CA VAL A 77 3.39 2.34 11.76
C VAL A 77 3.68 3.54 10.88
N ASN A 78 4.82 3.48 10.19
CA ASN A 78 5.13 4.41 9.12
C ASN A 78 4.49 3.93 7.81
N LEU A 79 3.27 4.40 7.54
CA LEU A 79 2.48 4.00 6.37
C LEU A 79 3.24 4.21 5.05
N ASP A 80 4.07 5.25 4.97
CA ASP A 80 4.84 5.56 3.77
C ASP A 80 5.91 4.51 3.50
N GLU A 81 6.58 4.07 4.55
CA GLU A 81 7.62 3.06 4.49
C GLU A 81 7.03 1.68 4.18
N VAL A 82 5.92 1.33 4.82
CA VAL A 82 5.18 0.09 4.53
C VAL A 82 4.76 0.08 3.07
N MET A 83 4.07 1.13 2.60
CA MET A 83 3.62 1.19 1.21
C MET A 83 4.77 1.14 0.21
N THR A 84 5.89 1.82 0.49
CA THR A 84 7.08 1.81 -0.38
C THR A 84 7.72 0.42 -0.42
N LYS A 85 7.85 -0.23 0.73
CA LYS A 85 8.40 -1.58 0.83
C LYS A 85 7.52 -2.57 0.06
N THR A 86 6.21 -2.60 0.37
CA THR A 86 5.26 -3.51 -0.28
C THR A 86 5.18 -3.26 -1.78
N ALA A 87 5.23 -2.00 -2.24
CA ALA A 87 5.27 -1.67 -3.66
C ALA A 87 6.51 -2.27 -4.34
N ASN A 88 7.70 -2.10 -3.74
CA ASN A 88 8.94 -2.65 -4.28
C ASN A 88 8.92 -4.18 -4.31
N GLU A 89 8.46 -4.83 -3.26
CA GLU A 89 8.34 -6.30 -3.18
C GLU A 89 7.35 -6.83 -4.21
N HIS A 90 6.16 -6.23 -4.30
CA HIS A 90 5.13 -6.64 -5.27
C HIS A 90 5.57 -6.46 -6.72
N LEU A 91 6.24 -5.34 -7.04
CA LEU A 91 6.78 -5.10 -8.38
C LEU A 91 7.97 -6.01 -8.70
N ALA A 92 8.79 -6.36 -7.70
CA ALA A 92 9.85 -7.35 -7.86
C ALA A 92 9.27 -8.75 -8.14
N ASP A 93 8.21 -9.16 -7.45
CA ASP A 93 7.54 -10.44 -7.69
C ASP A 93 7.02 -10.54 -9.14
N LEU A 94 6.45 -9.44 -9.65
CA LEU A 94 5.93 -9.36 -11.03
C LEU A 94 7.01 -9.39 -12.11
N THR A 95 8.22 -8.92 -11.79
CA THR A 95 9.33 -8.83 -12.76
C THR A 95 10.31 -9.99 -12.68
N ASN A 96 10.34 -10.74 -11.57
CA ASN A 96 11.18 -11.92 -11.37
C ASN A 96 10.43 -13.26 -11.53
N SER A 97 9.12 -13.23 -11.82
CA SER A 97 8.33 -14.42 -12.16
C SER A 97 8.56 -14.86 -13.62
N ASP A 98 9.82 -15.17 -13.96
CA ASP A 98 10.23 -15.87 -15.19
C ASP A 98 10.23 -17.39 -15.00
#